data_AF-A0A5N5KBM8-F1
#
_entry.id   AF-A0A5N5KBM8-F1
#
_cell.length_a   1.000
_cell.length_b   1.000
_cell.length_c   1.000
_cell.angle_alpha   90.00
_cell.angle_beta   90.00
_cell.angle_gamma   90.00
#
_symmetry.space_group_name_H-M   'P 1'
#
loop_
_entity.id
_entity.type
_entity.pdbx_description
1 polymer ?
#
loop_
_entity_poly.entity_id
_entity_poly.type
_entity_poly.pdbx_seq_one_letter_code
_entity_poly.pdbx_strand_id
1 'polypeptide(L)'
;MSSGVVLSSIQSEHVLSSHCMSGNPVPPPDESILIYLSVSGSVMPMRVLKCDSIESVKLRIQSYKGFVVKNQKLVCGGRELARSNSLVRDYGVTDGNVLHLVLRLSDLQVIKVKTTSGKQLTFNVERGRDVGYVKQQIAKKEKEFDDLDEQEVVCEGEPLEDQRLIDDVCRYNNNNNDAAIHLLVRKSSKVRARPVEKNFELDIVVSRLNDRENVRRQYDTSEENGRRGYEVDRGIIPRKPPGRDFSLEPIIVNPKIEFPSAIWDMVNATIDGLDVGLDPIRSMEGTGGAYFMQDSYGERFVSVFKPIDEEPMAVNNPRGLPLSSDGEGLKKGTRVGEGAFREVAAYILDHPESGRRSLFGGSKGFAGVPPTLMIKCLHYGFNHPEGVTNKIGSLQMFMENNGSCEDMGPGSFPLKEVHKISVLDIRMANADRHAGNILLGKDQDGQTVLIPIDHGYCLPESFEDCTFEWLYWPQAHQPYDSKTIDYIKSLDAEEDIALLKFHGWDIPVESARTLRISTMLLKKGVERGLTPFSIGSIMCRETLKKESIIGEIVQEAQDSTLPVTSEALFLETVSHIMDRRLDEIAELNC
;
A
#
# COMPACT_ATOMS: atom_id res chain seq x y z
N MET A 1 48.82 19.11 46.71
CA MET A 1 48.61 20.48 46.16
C MET A 1 48.83 20.43 44.66
N SER A 2 48.03 21.21 43.95
CA SER A 2 47.94 21.39 42.50
C SER A 2 47.11 20.34 41.73
N SER A 3 46.08 20.88 41.09
CA SER A 3 44.93 20.35 40.36
C SER A 3 45.25 19.39 39.21
N GLY A 4 44.54 18.25 39.16
CA GLY A 4 44.48 17.34 38.01
C GLY A 4 43.06 17.21 37.47
N VAL A 5 42.87 17.57 36.20
CA VAL A 5 41.68 17.32 35.38
C VAL A 5 41.93 16.02 34.61
N VAL A 6 41.00 15.06 34.68
CA VAL A 6 41.05 13.81 33.92
C VAL A 6 39.99 13.84 32.83
N LEU A 7 40.45 13.92 31.59
CA LEU A 7 39.75 13.51 30.37
C LEU A 7 39.98 11.99 30.21
N SER A 8 38.92 11.21 29.98
CA SER A 8 39.05 9.83 29.49
C SER A 8 38.22 9.61 28.23
N SER A 9 38.90 9.04 27.25
CA SER A 9 38.57 8.81 25.85
C SER A 9 37.59 7.67 25.59
N ILE A 10 36.85 7.82 24.49
CA ILE A 10 35.98 6.84 23.83
C ILE A 10 36.78 5.59 23.44
N GLN A 11 36.34 4.42 23.93
CA GLN A 11 36.81 3.12 23.45
C GLN A 11 35.90 2.62 22.32
N SER A 12 36.55 2.38 21.18
CA SER A 12 36.08 1.58 20.06
C SER A 12 36.10 0.10 20.43
N GLU A 13 34.93 -0.57 20.41
CA GLU A 13 34.86 -2.03 20.47
C GLU A 13 34.73 -2.64 19.07
N HIS A 14 35.74 -3.43 18.73
CA HIS A 14 35.78 -4.34 17.61
C HIS A 14 34.81 -5.51 17.84
N VAL A 15 33.97 -5.82 16.86
CA VAL A 15 33.37 -7.16 16.72
C VAL A 15 33.87 -7.78 15.42
N LEU A 16 34.33 -9.02 15.57
CA LEU A 16 35.19 -9.78 14.69
C LEU A 16 34.55 -10.11 13.33
N SER A 17 35.34 -9.89 12.28
CA SER A 17 35.13 -10.38 10.92
C SER A 17 35.75 -11.78 10.80
N SER A 18 34.97 -12.76 10.33
CA SER A 18 35.48 -14.05 9.87
C SER A 18 35.44 -14.13 8.34
N HIS A 19 36.64 -14.29 7.81
CA HIS A 19 37.08 -14.61 6.45
C HIS A 19 36.05 -14.99 5.36
N CYS A 20 36.05 -14.19 4.30
CA CYS A 20 36.10 -14.69 2.92
C CYS A 20 37.31 -14.05 2.22
N MET A 21 38.36 -14.85 2.03
CA MET A 21 39.53 -14.48 1.23
C MET A 21 39.27 -14.87 -0.22
N SER A 22 38.89 -13.91 -1.05
CA SER A 22 39.29 -13.85 -2.45
C SER A 22 39.37 -12.38 -2.84
N GLY A 23 40.53 -11.95 -3.31
CA GLY A 23 40.93 -10.55 -3.38
C GLY A 23 40.08 -9.72 -4.34
N ASN A 24 39.49 -8.65 -3.82
CA ASN A 24 39.12 -7.46 -4.57
C ASN A 24 39.72 -6.24 -3.84
N PRO A 25 40.23 -5.21 -4.54
CA PRO A 25 40.83 -4.04 -3.90
C PRO A 25 39.79 -3.31 -3.06
N VAL A 26 40.22 -2.78 -1.91
CA VAL A 26 39.45 -1.83 -1.11
C VAL A 26 39.00 -0.68 -2.03
N PRO A 27 37.69 -0.41 -2.18
CA PRO A 27 37.22 0.65 -3.05
C PRO A 27 37.69 2.02 -2.53
N PRO A 28 38.07 2.96 -3.42
CA PRO A 28 38.65 4.24 -3.02
C PRO A 28 37.66 5.09 -2.22
N PRO A 29 38.16 6.01 -1.36
CA PRO A 29 37.34 6.82 -0.44
C PRO A 29 36.32 7.77 -1.11
N ASP A 30 36.31 7.87 -2.45
CA ASP A 30 35.39 8.70 -3.24
C ASP A 30 34.09 7.97 -3.67
N GLU A 31 33.92 6.72 -3.21
CA GLU A 31 32.73 5.89 -3.49
C GLU A 31 31.70 5.88 -2.36
N SER A 32 32.05 6.33 -1.15
CA SER A 32 31.09 6.43 -0.05
C SER A 32 30.31 7.74 -0.14
N ILE A 33 28.99 7.67 -0.16
CA ILE A 33 28.09 8.81 -0.11
C ILE A 33 27.29 8.80 1.20
N LEU A 34 26.95 9.98 1.69
CA LEU A 34 26.01 10.18 2.77
C LEU A 34 24.61 10.37 2.18
N ILE A 35 23.70 9.45 2.50
CA ILE A 35 22.28 9.61 2.19
C ILE A 35 21.50 9.94 3.47
N TYR A 36 20.35 10.58 3.32
CA TYR A 36 19.44 10.86 4.42
C TYR A 36 18.18 10.02 4.28
N LEU A 37 18.00 9.04 5.16
CA LEU A 37 16.79 8.23 5.21
C LEU A 37 15.68 8.99 5.93
N SER A 38 14.57 9.27 5.25
CA SER A 38 13.37 9.87 5.83
C SER A 38 12.31 8.79 6.10
N VAL A 39 11.85 8.68 7.35
CA VAL A 39 10.80 7.73 7.81
C VAL A 39 9.85 8.46 8.75
N SER A 40 8.56 8.53 8.42
CA SER A 40 7.53 9.11 9.31
C SER A 40 7.90 10.49 9.89
N GLY A 41 8.53 11.35 9.08
CA GLY A 41 9.00 12.68 9.49
C GLY A 41 10.32 12.72 10.27
N SER A 42 10.92 11.58 10.59
CA SER A 42 12.29 11.50 11.13
C SER A 42 13.30 11.38 10.00
N VAL A 43 14.45 12.06 10.12
CA VAL A 43 15.53 12.02 9.13
C VAL A 43 16.81 11.48 9.77
N MET A 44 17.45 10.54 9.09
CA MET A 44 18.60 9.82 9.61
C MET A 44 19.73 9.70 8.58
N PRO A 45 20.96 10.12 8.92
CA PRO A 45 22.10 9.95 8.01
C PRO A 45 22.55 8.48 7.95
N MET A 46 22.81 7.98 6.75
CA MET A 46 23.39 6.65 6.51
C MET A 46 24.48 6.73 5.44
N ARG A 47 25.65 6.12 5.69
CA ARG A 47 26.69 5.99 4.67
C ARG A 47 26.45 4.74 3.82
N VAL A 48 26.42 4.93 2.51
CA VAL A 48 26.32 3.86 1.51
C VAL A 48 27.39 4.01 0.44
N LEU A 49 27.72 2.91 -0.23
CA LEU A 49 28.59 2.96 -1.40
C LEU A 49 27.75 3.28 -2.63
N LYS A 50 28.30 4.06 -3.57
CA LYS A 50 27.70 4.25 -4.90
C LYS A 50 27.46 2.90 -5.62
N CYS A 51 28.28 1.91 -5.30
CA CYS A 51 28.23 0.55 -5.81
C CYS A 51 27.40 -0.42 -4.93
N ASP A 52 26.78 0.04 -3.85
CA ASP A 52 25.80 -0.77 -3.12
C ASP A 52 24.61 -1.05 -4.04
N SER A 53 24.08 -2.27 -4.01
CA SER A 53 22.80 -2.57 -4.65
C SER A 53 21.67 -1.98 -3.82
N ILE A 54 20.51 -1.74 -4.43
CA ILE A 54 19.34 -1.31 -3.67
C ILE A 54 18.98 -2.34 -2.59
N GLU A 55 19.12 -3.63 -2.88
CA GLU A 55 18.96 -4.68 -1.89
C GLU A 55 19.95 -4.55 -0.71
N SER A 56 21.22 -4.24 -0.96
CA SER A 56 22.20 -4.07 0.12
C SER A 56 21.92 -2.83 0.98
N VAL A 57 21.41 -1.75 0.37
CA VAL A 57 20.91 -0.58 1.11
C VAL A 57 19.69 -0.96 1.95
N LYS A 58 18.72 -1.69 1.40
CA LYS A 58 17.54 -2.18 2.13
C LYS A 58 17.93 -3.10 3.29
N LEU A 59 18.92 -3.99 3.10
CA LEU A 59 19.51 -4.83 4.14
C LEU A 59 20.15 -3.97 5.25
N ARG A 60 20.85 -2.90 4.88
CA ARG A 60 21.46 -2.00 5.87
C ARG A 60 20.41 -1.25 6.68
N ILE A 61 19.33 -0.83 6.04
CA ILE A 61 18.16 -0.22 6.70
C ILE A 61 17.49 -1.21 7.64
N GLN A 62 17.33 -2.47 7.24
CA GLN A 62 16.82 -3.53 8.10
C GLN A 62 17.66 -3.64 9.37
N SER A 63 18.98 -3.77 9.23
CA SER A 63 19.88 -3.92 10.37
C SER A 63 19.88 -2.71 11.30
N TYR A 64 19.51 -1.52 10.80
CA TYR A 64 19.49 -0.28 11.59
C TYR A 64 18.15 -0.03 12.29
N LYS A 65 17.01 -0.45 11.71
CA LYS A 65 15.66 -0.11 12.20
C LYS A 65 14.70 -1.30 12.37
N GLY A 66 15.09 -2.51 12.02
CA GLY A 66 14.23 -3.70 12.13
C GLY A 66 13.23 -3.91 10.99
N PHE A 67 13.24 -3.09 9.94
CA PHE A 67 12.34 -3.23 8.78
C PHE A 67 12.68 -4.44 7.92
N VAL A 68 11.71 -5.24 7.48
CA VAL A 68 11.97 -6.40 6.61
C VAL A 68 12.50 -5.94 5.23
N VAL A 69 13.62 -6.49 4.73
CA VAL A 69 14.32 -6.01 3.50
C VAL A 69 13.43 -5.96 2.28
N LYS A 70 12.72 -7.06 2.03
CA LYS A 70 11.85 -7.25 0.86
C LYS A 70 10.73 -6.22 0.83
N ASN A 71 10.50 -5.60 1.97
CA ASN A 71 9.31 -4.85 2.27
C ASN A 71 9.50 -3.33 2.20
N GLN A 72 10.74 -2.90 1.95
CA GLN A 72 11.11 -1.50 1.93
C GLN A 72 10.88 -0.93 0.52
N LYS A 73 10.08 0.13 0.43
CA LYS A 73 9.96 0.95 -0.77
C LYS A 73 10.73 2.24 -0.52
N LEU A 74 11.80 2.45 -1.30
CA LEU A 74 12.67 3.62 -1.21
C LEU A 74 12.35 4.56 -2.36
N VAL A 75 12.26 5.85 -2.08
CA VAL A 75 11.99 6.89 -3.08
C VAL A 75 13.06 7.98 -2.99
N CYS A 76 13.66 8.37 -4.10
CA CYS A 76 14.61 9.48 -4.19
C CYS A 76 14.21 10.40 -5.34
N GLY A 77 14.12 11.70 -5.07
CA GLY A 77 13.78 12.70 -6.09
C GLY A 77 12.45 12.43 -6.80
N GLY A 78 11.49 11.83 -6.09
CA GLY A 78 10.20 11.43 -6.66
C GLY A 78 10.23 10.13 -7.47
N ARG A 79 11.38 9.48 -7.67
CA ARG A 79 11.45 8.17 -8.33
C ARG A 79 11.60 7.06 -7.31
N GLU A 80 10.84 5.98 -7.46
CA GLU A 80 11.04 4.77 -6.66
C GLU A 80 12.28 3.98 -7.09
N LEU A 81 13.07 3.55 -6.11
CA LEU A 81 14.21 2.65 -6.29
C LEU A 81 13.71 1.20 -6.30
N ALA A 82 12.91 0.85 -7.31
CA ALA A 82 12.13 -0.39 -7.35
C ALA A 82 12.99 -1.67 -7.58
N ARG A 83 14.09 -1.55 -8.32
CA ARG A 83 14.92 -2.68 -8.78
C ARG A 83 16.02 -3.05 -7.78
N SER A 84 15.84 -4.16 -7.08
CA SER A 84 16.75 -4.66 -6.04
C SER A 84 18.21 -4.83 -6.48
N ASN A 85 18.44 -5.32 -7.71
CA ASN A 85 19.78 -5.59 -8.25
C ASN A 85 20.49 -4.36 -8.83
N SER A 86 19.79 -3.23 -8.95
CA SER A 86 20.39 -2.01 -9.49
C SER A 86 21.26 -1.32 -8.43
N LEU A 87 22.29 -0.61 -8.87
CA LEU A 87 23.18 0.10 -7.95
C LEU A 87 22.59 1.45 -7.54
N VAL A 88 22.95 1.94 -6.36
CA VAL A 88 22.58 3.28 -5.88
C VAL A 88 22.91 4.37 -6.91
N ARG A 89 24.11 4.33 -7.50
CA ARG A 89 24.52 5.27 -8.55
C ARG A 89 23.70 5.20 -9.83
N ASP A 90 23.12 4.04 -10.14
CA ASP A 90 22.37 3.86 -11.38
C ASP A 90 21.03 4.61 -11.31
N TYR A 91 20.50 4.85 -10.11
CA TYR A 91 19.36 5.74 -9.87
C TYR A 91 19.73 7.23 -9.82
N GLY A 92 21.00 7.58 -10.03
CA GLY A 92 21.48 8.96 -9.92
C GLY A 92 21.55 9.48 -8.48
N VAL A 93 21.53 8.59 -7.49
CA VAL A 93 21.65 8.99 -6.08
C VAL A 93 23.08 9.44 -5.77
N THR A 94 23.22 10.66 -5.25
CA THR A 94 24.47 11.33 -4.89
C THR A 94 24.54 11.67 -3.40
N ASP A 95 25.70 12.16 -2.96
CA ASP A 95 25.89 12.67 -1.60
C ASP A 95 24.84 13.75 -1.27
N GLY A 96 24.25 13.64 -0.08
CA GLY A 96 23.22 14.54 0.42
C GLY A 96 21.79 14.25 -0.05
N ASN A 97 21.55 13.26 -0.91
CA ASN A 97 20.20 12.91 -1.32
C ASN A 97 19.36 12.34 -0.17
N VAL A 98 18.08 12.69 -0.18
CA VAL A 98 17.08 12.18 0.76
C VAL A 98 16.38 10.98 0.13
N LEU A 99 16.50 9.82 0.78
CA LEU A 99 15.75 8.61 0.44
C LEU A 99 14.56 8.52 1.41
N HIS A 100 13.35 8.63 0.89
CA HIS A 100 12.14 8.39 1.66
C HIS A 100 11.88 6.89 1.72
N LEU A 101 11.91 6.32 2.93
CA LEU A 101 11.43 4.96 3.16
C LEU A 101 9.94 5.01 3.47
N VAL A 102 9.22 4.26 2.66
CA VAL A 102 7.78 4.12 2.69
C VAL A 102 7.46 2.89 3.52
N LEU A 103 6.64 3.08 4.55
CA LEU A 103 6.28 2.02 5.49
C LEU A 103 5.07 1.22 4.99
N ARG A 104 4.94 -0.03 5.43
CA ARG A 104 3.78 -0.91 5.20
C ARG A 104 3.16 -1.44 6.51
N LEU A 105 1.96 -2.02 6.55
CA LEU A 105 1.17 -2.37 7.77
C LEU A 105 1.76 -3.66 8.29
N SER A 106 2.31 -4.51 7.41
CA SER A 106 3.20 -5.59 7.83
C SER A 106 4.34 -5.09 8.71
N ASP A 107 4.83 -3.87 8.44
CA ASP A 107 5.92 -3.22 9.20
C ASP A 107 5.40 -2.51 10.45
N LEU A 108 4.09 -2.46 10.65
CA LEU A 108 3.44 -1.83 11.79
C LEU A 108 2.75 -2.89 12.65
N GLN A 109 2.83 -2.69 13.94
CA GLN A 109 2.17 -3.51 14.94
C GLN A 109 1.00 -2.74 15.53
N VAL A 110 -0.17 -3.38 15.56
CA VAL A 110 -1.34 -2.85 16.25
C VAL A 110 -1.15 -3.02 17.76
N ILE A 111 -1.22 -1.92 18.49
CA ILE A 111 -1.19 -1.87 19.95
C ILE A 111 -2.51 -1.28 20.44
N LYS A 112 -3.24 -2.04 21.24
CA LYS A 112 -4.44 -1.60 21.95
C LYS A 112 -4.03 -1.17 23.35
N VAL A 113 -4.01 0.12 23.61
CA VAL A 113 -3.71 0.70 24.93
C VAL A 113 -5.02 1.00 25.64
N LYS A 114 -5.23 0.39 26.81
CA LYS A 114 -6.28 0.77 27.75
C LYS A 114 -5.71 1.75 28.77
N THR A 115 -6.41 2.83 29.06
CA THR A 115 -6.05 3.76 30.13
C THR A 115 -6.71 3.33 31.45
N THR A 116 -6.21 3.83 32.57
CA THR A 116 -6.87 3.67 33.89
C THR A 116 -8.27 4.28 33.96
N SER A 117 -8.58 5.25 33.10
CA SER A 117 -9.93 5.82 32.92
C SER A 117 -10.87 4.89 32.13
N GLY A 118 -10.38 3.72 31.68
CA GLY A 118 -11.17 2.72 30.95
C GLY A 118 -11.27 2.96 29.45
N LYS A 119 -10.66 4.04 28.94
CA LYS A 119 -10.63 4.38 27.51
C LYS A 119 -9.69 3.42 26.78
N GLN A 120 -10.12 2.92 25.63
CA GLN A 120 -9.31 2.07 24.78
C GLN A 120 -8.86 2.86 23.54
N LEU A 121 -7.57 2.87 23.29
CA LEU A 121 -6.91 3.57 22.20
C LEU A 121 -6.14 2.56 21.35
N THR A 122 -6.31 2.65 20.04
CA THR A 122 -5.56 1.81 19.11
C THR A 122 -4.46 2.63 18.46
N PHE A 123 -3.23 2.11 18.49
CA PHE A 123 -2.05 2.70 17.88
C PHE A 123 -1.44 1.71 16.89
N ASN A 124 -1.07 2.21 15.71
CA ASN A 124 -0.24 1.47 14.77
C ASN A 124 1.20 1.95 14.97
N VAL A 125 2.04 1.08 15.49
CA VAL A 125 3.41 1.40 15.90
C VAL A 125 4.39 0.64 15.03
N GLU A 126 5.39 1.32 14.49
CA GLU A 126 6.45 0.68 13.71
C GLU A 126 7.12 -0.45 14.51
N ARG A 127 7.36 -1.59 13.85
CA ARG A 127 8.18 -2.67 14.43
C ARG A 127 9.57 -2.13 14.78
N GLY A 128 10.08 -2.53 15.93
CA GLY A 128 11.36 -2.02 16.46
C GLY A 128 11.29 -0.68 17.19
N ARG A 129 10.10 -0.14 17.46
CA ARG A 129 9.94 0.96 18.43
C ARG A 129 9.93 0.43 19.85
N ASP A 130 10.29 1.29 20.78
CA ASP A 130 10.34 1.00 22.21
C ASP A 130 9.09 1.51 22.93
N VAL A 131 8.95 1.11 24.19
CA VAL A 131 7.82 1.50 25.07
C VAL A 131 7.82 3.02 25.31
N GLY A 132 9.00 3.65 25.36
CA GLY A 132 9.13 5.10 25.49
C GLY A 132 8.45 5.86 24.34
N TYR A 133 8.58 5.36 23.11
CA TYR A 133 7.84 5.91 21.97
C TYR A 133 6.32 5.80 22.15
N VAL A 134 5.83 4.66 22.63
CA VAL A 134 4.38 4.47 22.88
C VAL A 134 3.87 5.46 23.92
N LYS A 135 4.62 5.69 25.00
CA LYS A 135 4.30 6.71 26.02
C LYS A 135 4.17 8.11 25.42
N GLN A 136 5.08 8.48 24.52
CA GLN A 136 5.01 9.76 23.81
C GLN A 136 3.78 9.87 22.91
N GLN A 137 3.37 8.79 22.25
CA GLN A 137 2.15 8.80 21.42
C GLN A 137 0.88 8.94 22.27
N ILE A 138 0.85 8.30 23.45
CA ILE A 138 -0.24 8.43 24.42
C ILE A 138 -0.31 9.88 24.94
N ALA A 139 0.82 10.47 25.35
CA ALA A 139 0.90 11.84 25.85
C ALA A 139 0.37 12.88 24.85
N LYS A 140 0.59 12.66 23.56
CA LYS A 140 0.09 13.54 22.48
C LYS A 140 -1.43 13.46 22.29
N LYS A 141 -2.03 12.28 22.52
CA LYS A 141 -3.47 12.06 22.32
C LYS A 141 -4.30 12.27 23.59
N GLU A 142 -3.74 11.97 24.76
CA GLU A 142 -4.44 12.05 26.05
C GLU A 142 -3.73 13.04 26.98
N LYS A 143 -4.40 14.16 27.25
CA LYS A 143 -3.91 15.17 28.20
C LYS A 143 -3.78 14.67 29.63
N GLU A 144 -4.43 13.56 29.98
CA GLU A 144 -4.31 12.92 31.30
C GLU A 144 -2.89 12.37 31.54
N PHE A 145 -2.14 12.07 30.47
CA PHE A 145 -0.83 11.41 30.50
C PHE A 145 0.25 12.26 29.81
N ASP A 146 0.19 13.58 29.88
CA ASP A 146 1.17 14.47 29.26
C ASP A 146 2.58 14.38 29.88
N ASP A 147 2.69 14.03 31.17
CA ASP A 147 3.95 13.76 31.86
C ASP A 147 4.42 12.31 31.65
N LEU A 148 5.51 12.13 30.88
CA LEU A 148 6.10 10.83 30.58
C LEU A 148 6.67 10.11 31.81
N ASP A 149 7.15 10.85 32.82
CA ASP A 149 7.73 10.30 34.05
C ASP A 149 6.65 9.75 35.00
N GLU A 150 5.41 10.19 34.81
CA GLU A 150 4.23 9.67 35.52
C GLU A 150 3.61 8.47 34.80
N GLN A 151 3.97 8.17 33.56
CA GLN A 151 3.39 7.04 32.83
C GLN A 151 4.07 5.72 33.20
N GLU A 152 3.26 4.72 33.55
CA GLU A 152 3.66 3.33 33.66
C GLU A 152 2.87 2.50 32.65
N VAL A 153 3.58 1.83 31.73
CA VAL A 153 2.99 0.95 30.71
C VAL A 153 3.18 -0.49 31.17
N VAL A 154 2.09 -1.24 31.15
CA VAL A 154 2.02 -2.62 31.66
C VAL A 154 1.45 -3.53 30.57
N CYS A 155 2.01 -4.73 30.42
CA CYS A 155 1.49 -5.78 29.54
C CYS A 155 1.26 -7.06 30.36
N GLU A 156 0.06 -7.66 30.29
CA GLU A 156 -0.30 -8.86 31.07
C GLU A 156 0.01 -8.77 32.58
N GLY A 157 -0.02 -7.56 33.15
CA GLY A 157 0.28 -7.31 34.56
C GLY A 157 1.73 -6.97 34.88
N GLU A 158 2.66 -7.11 33.94
CA GLU A 158 4.08 -6.81 34.12
C GLU A 158 4.46 -5.40 33.59
N PRO A 159 5.17 -4.57 34.39
CA PRO A 159 5.61 -3.26 33.95
C PRO A 159 6.68 -3.37 32.85
N LEU A 160 6.61 -2.50 31.86
CA LEU A 160 7.56 -2.45 30.75
C LEU A 160 8.52 -1.26 30.88
N GLU A 161 9.81 -1.53 30.68
CA GLU A 161 10.85 -0.49 30.64
C GLU A 161 10.80 0.27 29.31
N ASP A 162 11.13 1.57 29.34
CA ASP A 162 11.03 2.47 28.19
C ASP A 162 11.87 2.03 26.99
N GLN A 163 13.01 1.38 27.24
CA GLN A 163 13.95 0.92 26.21
C GLN A 163 13.56 -0.46 25.63
N ARG A 164 12.57 -1.13 26.22
CA ARG A 164 12.12 -2.44 25.76
C ARG A 164 11.41 -2.29 24.42
N LEU A 165 11.84 -3.06 23.43
CA LEU A 165 11.22 -3.07 22.12
C LEU A 165 9.83 -3.70 22.20
N ILE A 166 8.88 -3.11 21.48
CA ILE A 166 7.50 -3.61 21.39
C ILE A 166 7.47 -5.03 20.78
N ASP A 167 8.34 -5.30 19.81
CA ASP A 167 8.51 -6.63 19.20
C ASP A 167 8.89 -7.72 20.22
N ASP A 168 9.63 -7.36 21.28
CA ASP A 168 10.04 -8.28 22.33
C ASP A 168 8.92 -8.56 23.33
N VAL A 169 7.96 -7.63 23.46
CA VAL A 169 6.74 -7.82 24.24
C VAL A 169 5.86 -8.89 23.58
N CYS A 170 5.82 -8.94 22.25
CA CYS A 170 5.03 -9.91 21.48
C CYS A 170 5.52 -11.34 21.59
N ARG A 171 6.85 -11.53 21.50
CA ARG A 171 7.45 -12.87 21.53
C ARG A 171 7.19 -13.60 22.86
N TYR A 172 6.89 -12.85 23.92
CA TYR A 172 6.55 -13.38 25.24
C TYR A 172 5.08 -13.83 25.36
N ASN A 173 4.17 -13.29 24.54
CA ASN A 173 2.72 -13.47 24.64
C ASN A 173 2.15 -14.65 23.80
N ASN A 174 2.98 -15.62 23.41
CA ASN A 174 2.66 -16.63 22.40
C ASN A 174 1.72 -17.76 22.89
N ASN A 175 0.56 -17.39 23.44
CA ASN A 175 -0.53 -18.30 23.79
C ASN A 175 -1.93 -17.74 23.47
N ASN A 176 -2.05 -16.60 22.79
CA ASN A 176 -3.35 -16.11 22.35
C ASN A 176 -3.31 -15.57 20.92
N ASN A 177 -4.30 -15.98 20.14
CA ASN A 177 -4.42 -15.84 18.69
C ASN A 177 -4.87 -14.43 18.25
N ASP A 178 -4.54 -13.38 19.02
CA ASP A 178 -4.95 -12.00 18.73
C ASP A 178 -3.76 -11.21 18.17
N ALA A 179 -3.92 -10.66 16.96
CA ALA A 179 -2.87 -9.99 16.19
C ALA A 179 -2.44 -8.61 16.76
N ALA A 180 -2.90 -8.25 17.97
CA ALA A 180 -2.69 -6.96 18.60
C ALA A 180 -2.14 -7.11 20.03
N ILE A 181 -1.19 -6.26 20.41
CA ILE A 181 -0.67 -6.20 21.78
C ILE A 181 -1.63 -5.39 22.63
N HIS A 182 -2.03 -5.93 23.79
CA HIS A 182 -2.82 -5.20 24.77
C HIS A 182 -1.91 -4.59 25.85
N LEU A 183 -1.88 -3.27 25.93
CA LEU A 183 -1.14 -2.54 26.96
C LEU A 183 -2.12 -1.80 27.89
N LEU A 184 -1.75 -1.64 29.15
CA LEU A 184 -2.43 -0.81 30.12
C LEU A 184 -1.50 0.35 30.50
N VAL A 185 -1.95 1.59 30.35
CA VAL A 185 -1.22 2.77 30.84
C VAL A 185 -1.87 3.31 32.11
N ARG A 186 -1.06 3.52 33.15
CA ARG A 186 -1.48 4.06 34.44
C ARG A 186 -0.51 5.13 34.93
N LYS A 187 -0.97 5.97 35.88
CA LYS A 187 -0.08 6.91 36.58
C LYS A 187 0.75 6.19 37.65
N SER A 188 2.05 6.43 37.68
CA SER A 188 2.98 5.82 38.64
C SER A 188 2.71 6.34 40.05
N SER A 189 2.55 5.43 41.01
CA SER A 189 2.34 5.80 42.41
C SER A 189 3.69 6.01 43.10
N LYS A 190 4.14 7.26 43.26
CA LYS A 190 5.38 7.56 43.99
C LYS A 190 5.16 7.43 45.50
N VAL A 191 5.55 6.29 46.07
CA VAL A 191 5.60 6.10 47.54
C VAL A 191 6.83 6.83 48.10
N ARG A 192 6.64 7.88 48.89
CA ARG A 192 7.72 8.49 49.69
C ARG A 192 7.63 7.98 51.13
N ALA A 193 8.59 7.15 51.52
CA ALA A 193 8.79 6.84 52.94
C ALA A 193 9.49 8.02 53.63
N ARG A 194 8.91 8.54 54.72
CA ARG A 194 9.59 9.45 55.65
C ARG A 194 9.88 8.67 56.94
N PRO A 195 11.12 8.64 57.45
CA PRO A 195 11.42 7.94 58.69
C PRO A 195 10.93 8.75 59.89
N VAL A 196 10.15 8.12 60.79
CA VAL A 196 9.80 8.65 62.13
C VAL A 196 9.98 7.53 63.14
N GLU A 197 11.17 7.46 63.75
CA GLU A 197 11.59 6.39 64.68
C GLU A 197 11.22 4.96 64.22
N LYS A 198 11.11 3.99 65.14
CA LYS A 198 11.15 2.54 64.85
C LYS A 198 9.92 1.96 64.10
N ASN A 199 9.09 2.76 63.45
CA ASN A 199 7.99 2.29 62.59
C ASN A 199 7.92 3.08 61.26
N PHE A 200 7.59 2.41 60.16
CA PHE A 200 7.35 3.03 58.85
C PHE A 200 5.85 3.27 58.64
N GLU A 201 5.41 4.51 58.43
CA GLU A 201 4.08 4.83 57.90
C GLU A 201 4.15 5.02 56.37
N LEU A 202 3.24 4.34 55.67
CA LEU A 202 3.05 4.44 54.22
C LEU A 202 1.92 5.44 53.93
N ASP A 203 2.24 6.57 53.32
CA ASP A 203 1.24 7.55 52.86
C ASP A 203 1.04 7.40 51.34
N ILE A 204 -0.14 6.94 50.93
CA ILE A 204 -0.55 6.88 49.52
C ILE A 204 -1.32 8.16 49.22
N VAL A 205 -0.68 9.09 48.49
CA VAL A 205 -1.36 10.30 48.01
C VAL A 205 -2.24 9.94 46.81
N VAL A 206 -3.54 9.78 47.04
CA VAL A 206 -4.55 9.66 45.97
C VAL A 206 -4.98 11.06 45.55
N SER A 207 -4.66 11.44 44.31
CA SER A 207 -5.18 12.66 43.67
C SER A 207 -6.69 12.55 43.51
N ARG A 208 -7.44 13.46 44.14
CA ARG A 208 -8.90 13.46 44.21
C ARG A 208 -9.53 13.66 42.81
N LEU A 209 -10.45 12.76 42.45
CA LEU A 209 -11.42 12.96 41.37
C LEU A 209 -12.47 13.97 41.84
N ASN A 210 -12.76 14.97 41.02
CA ASN A 210 -13.81 15.95 41.26
C ASN A 210 -15.18 15.32 40.94
N ASP A 211 -15.98 15.10 41.98
CA ASP A 211 -17.41 14.82 41.87
C ASP A 211 -18.15 16.05 41.30
N ARG A 212 -18.90 15.86 40.21
CA ARG A 212 -19.98 16.77 39.81
C ARG A 212 -21.29 16.02 39.68
N GLU A 213 -22.06 16.19 40.74
CA GLU A 213 -23.52 16.20 40.90
C GLU A 213 -24.41 15.68 39.77
N ASN A 214 -25.18 14.65 40.17
CA ASN A 214 -26.43 14.19 39.60
C ASN A 214 -27.51 15.28 39.57
N VAL A 215 -28.11 15.53 38.40
CA VAL A 215 -29.48 16.07 38.31
C VAL A 215 -30.38 14.99 37.72
N ARG A 216 -31.15 14.35 38.60
CA ARG A 216 -32.30 13.50 38.24
C ARG A 216 -33.37 14.38 37.61
N ARG A 217 -33.79 14.06 36.37
CA ARG A 217 -35.09 14.49 35.84
C ARG A 217 -36.03 13.30 35.77
N GLN A 218 -37.22 13.59 36.22
CA GLN A 218 -38.31 12.73 36.64
C GLN A 218 -39.08 12.23 35.42
N TYR A 219 -39.54 10.97 35.50
CA TYR A 219 -40.51 10.40 34.57
C TYR A 219 -41.85 11.11 34.74
N ASP A 220 -42.48 11.50 33.62
CA ASP A 220 -43.93 11.60 33.53
C ASP A 220 -44.39 10.95 32.23
N THR A 221 -45.40 10.11 32.39
CA THR A 221 -46.09 9.31 31.38
C THR A 221 -47.31 10.08 30.91
N SER A 222 -47.56 10.07 29.60
CA SER A 222 -48.92 10.21 29.06
C SER A 222 -48.94 9.68 27.63
N GLU A 223 -49.67 8.58 27.47
CA GLU A 223 -50.13 8.05 26.19
C GLU A 223 -51.17 9.01 25.58
N GLU A 224 -51.17 9.18 24.25
CA GLU A 224 -52.43 9.13 23.49
C GLU A 224 -52.21 8.88 21.98
N ASN A 225 -53.18 8.16 21.44
CA ASN A 225 -53.24 7.49 20.14
C ASN A 225 -53.45 8.43 18.95
N GLY A 226 -52.97 8.03 17.77
CA GLY A 226 -53.36 8.63 16.49
C GLY A 226 -52.94 7.83 15.26
N ARG A 227 -53.61 6.71 14.97
CA ARG A 227 -53.51 5.98 13.68
C ARG A 227 -54.11 6.81 12.53
N ARG A 228 -53.38 6.94 11.42
CA ARG A 228 -53.94 7.02 10.05
C ARG A 228 -52.86 6.68 9.03
N GLY A 229 -53.06 5.59 8.29
CA GLY A 229 -52.27 5.24 7.11
C GLY A 229 -52.87 5.80 5.83
N TYR A 230 -52.04 5.97 4.80
CA TYR A 230 -52.39 5.88 3.37
C TYR A 230 -51.12 5.53 2.56
N GLU A 231 -51.34 4.77 1.50
CA GLU A 231 -50.38 4.08 0.64
C GLU A 231 -49.65 4.99 -0.39
N VAL A 232 -48.40 4.58 -0.68
CA VAL A 232 -47.63 4.53 -1.96
C VAL A 232 -48.02 5.43 -3.14
N ASP A 233 -47.10 6.30 -3.59
CA ASP A 233 -46.68 6.37 -5.01
C ASP A 233 -45.30 7.05 -5.23
N ARG A 234 -44.69 6.68 -6.35
CA ARG A 234 -43.31 6.76 -6.86
C ARG A 234 -42.64 8.14 -6.93
N GLY A 235 -41.32 8.11 -6.77
CA GLY A 235 -40.38 9.12 -7.27
C GLY A 235 -39.20 9.35 -6.33
N ILE A 236 -38.23 8.44 -6.26
CA ILE A 236 -36.99 8.67 -5.51
C ILE A 236 -36.11 9.63 -6.32
N ILE A 237 -36.37 10.91 -6.13
CA ILE A 237 -35.35 11.96 -6.27
C ILE A 237 -34.57 11.93 -4.95
N PRO A 238 -33.22 11.89 -4.92
CA PRO A 238 -32.49 11.94 -3.68
C PRO A 238 -32.77 13.28 -2.98
N ARG A 239 -33.63 13.25 -1.96
CA ARG A 239 -33.79 14.35 -1.02
C ARG A 239 -32.57 14.35 -0.12
N LYS A 240 -31.76 15.41 -0.21
CA LYS A 240 -30.68 15.71 0.75
C LYS A 240 -31.24 15.59 2.18
N PRO A 241 -30.73 14.68 3.04
CA PRO A 241 -31.04 14.73 4.46
C PRO A 241 -30.39 15.99 5.05
N PRO A 242 -31.07 16.72 5.94
CA PRO A 242 -30.46 17.85 6.62
C PRO A 242 -29.44 17.35 7.65
N GLY A 243 -28.18 17.81 7.55
CA GLY A 243 -27.19 17.70 8.63
C GLY A 243 -26.15 16.59 8.55
N ARG A 244 -25.76 16.10 7.36
CA ARG A 244 -24.57 15.23 7.22
C ARG A 244 -23.31 16.08 7.08
N ASP A 245 -22.32 15.84 7.94
CA ASP A 245 -20.98 16.43 7.88
C ASP A 245 -20.07 15.74 6.83
N PHE A 246 -20.63 14.82 6.05
CA PHE A 246 -19.95 14.10 4.98
C PHE A 246 -20.84 13.95 3.74
N SER A 247 -20.22 13.62 2.60
CA SER A 247 -20.92 13.15 1.40
C SER A 247 -20.12 12.05 0.72
N LEU A 248 -20.77 11.04 0.19
CA LEU A 248 -20.14 9.99 -0.61
C LEU A 248 -21.03 9.69 -1.82
N GLU A 249 -20.52 9.96 -3.01
CA GLU A 249 -21.27 9.90 -4.26
C GLU A 249 -20.46 9.15 -5.33
N PRO A 250 -20.97 8.03 -5.88
CA PRO A 250 -20.41 7.41 -7.07
C PRO A 250 -20.33 8.38 -8.24
N ILE A 251 -19.20 8.43 -8.94
CA ILE A 251 -19.05 9.21 -10.18
C ILE A 251 -19.49 8.33 -11.35
N ILE A 252 -20.70 8.60 -11.85
CA ILE A 252 -21.28 7.89 -13.00
C ILE A 252 -21.23 8.81 -14.22
N VAL A 253 -20.23 8.59 -15.08
CA VAL A 253 -20.05 9.41 -16.30
C VAL A 253 -21.08 9.06 -17.37
N ASN A 254 -21.42 7.78 -17.51
CA ASN A 254 -22.40 7.31 -18.46
C ASN A 254 -23.58 6.64 -17.74
N PRO A 255 -24.80 7.21 -17.83
CA PRO A 255 -25.97 6.71 -17.10
C PRO A 255 -26.45 5.34 -17.59
N LYS A 256 -25.91 4.81 -18.70
CA LYS A 256 -26.20 3.46 -19.21
C LYS A 256 -25.40 2.36 -18.49
N ILE A 257 -24.46 2.72 -17.61
CA ILE A 257 -23.69 1.75 -16.84
C ILE A 257 -24.58 1.17 -15.74
N GLU A 258 -24.71 -0.15 -15.68
CA GLU A 258 -25.29 -0.84 -14.53
C GLU A 258 -24.18 -1.49 -13.69
N PHE A 259 -24.03 -1.03 -12.45
CA PHE A 259 -23.03 -1.60 -11.56
C PHE A 259 -23.52 -2.93 -10.93
N PRO A 260 -22.62 -3.91 -10.74
CA PRO A 260 -22.93 -5.12 -9.98
C PRO A 260 -23.45 -4.82 -8.58
N SER A 261 -24.29 -5.70 -8.01
CA SER A 261 -24.79 -5.54 -6.64
C SER A 261 -23.64 -5.35 -5.63
N ALA A 262 -22.54 -6.09 -5.78
CA ALA A 262 -21.38 -5.98 -4.90
C ALA A 262 -20.79 -4.54 -4.82
N ILE A 263 -20.86 -3.75 -5.89
CA ILE A 263 -20.43 -2.34 -5.88
C ILE A 263 -21.40 -1.51 -5.02
N TRP A 264 -22.71 -1.71 -5.20
CA TRP A 264 -23.73 -1.00 -4.41
C TRP A 264 -23.72 -1.42 -2.95
N ASP A 265 -23.53 -2.71 -2.67
CA ASP A 265 -23.41 -3.26 -1.32
C ASP A 265 -22.20 -2.63 -0.60
N MET A 266 -21.04 -2.55 -1.28
CA MET A 266 -19.84 -1.86 -0.77
C MET A 266 -20.10 -0.37 -0.51
N VAL A 267 -20.70 0.35 -1.45
CA VAL A 267 -20.98 1.80 -1.33
C VAL A 267 -21.95 2.07 -0.19
N ASN A 268 -23.04 1.30 -0.11
CA ASN A 268 -24.05 1.45 0.94
C ASN A 268 -23.46 1.12 2.32
N ALA A 269 -22.72 0.03 2.45
CA ALA A 269 -22.07 -0.32 3.72
C ALA A 269 -21.06 0.76 4.16
N THR A 270 -20.35 1.38 3.20
CA THR A 270 -19.44 2.51 3.46
C THR A 270 -20.23 3.73 3.96
N ILE A 271 -21.38 4.04 3.35
CA ILE A 271 -22.26 5.14 3.79
C ILE A 271 -22.82 4.85 5.19
N ASP A 272 -23.25 3.63 5.46
CA ASP A 272 -23.82 3.23 6.74
C ASP A 272 -22.81 3.40 7.88
N GLY A 273 -21.53 3.05 7.65
CA GLY A 273 -20.45 3.31 8.60
C GLY A 273 -20.22 4.80 8.88
N LEU A 274 -20.20 5.62 7.83
CA LEU A 274 -20.07 7.08 7.98
C LEU A 274 -21.28 7.71 8.67
N ASP A 275 -22.49 7.21 8.40
CA ASP A 275 -23.75 7.71 8.99
C ASP A 275 -23.82 7.52 10.52
N VAL A 276 -23.20 6.46 11.04
CA VAL A 276 -23.09 6.24 12.49
C VAL A 276 -21.90 6.98 13.13
N GLY A 277 -21.15 7.77 12.34
CA GLY A 277 -20.04 8.59 12.81
C GLY A 277 -18.71 7.85 12.93
N LEU A 278 -18.51 6.75 12.20
CA LEU A 278 -17.21 6.08 12.14
C LEU A 278 -16.32 6.76 11.11
N ASP A 279 -15.23 7.36 11.60
CA ASP A 279 -14.29 8.09 10.76
C ASP A 279 -13.49 7.16 9.82
N PRO A 280 -13.16 7.59 8.59
CA PRO A 280 -12.18 6.93 7.74
C PRO A 280 -10.85 6.77 8.46
N ILE A 281 -10.33 5.54 8.51
CA ILE A 281 -9.06 5.24 9.16
C ILE A 281 -7.95 5.30 8.12
N ARG A 282 -7.12 6.35 8.18
CA ARG A 282 -5.96 6.45 7.29
C ARG A 282 -5.01 5.27 7.54
N SER A 283 -4.72 4.53 6.48
CA SER A 283 -3.64 3.56 6.45
C SER A 283 -2.36 4.24 6.90
N MET A 284 -1.55 3.55 7.69
CA MET A 284 -0.24 4.04 8.09
C MET A 284 0.83 3.62 7.09
N GLU A 285 0.46 2.81 6.07
CA GLU A 285 1.32 2.43 4.96
C GLU A 285 1.31 3.38 3.78
N GLY A 286 2.26 3.11 2.88
CA GLY A 286 2.19 3.49 1.50
C GLY A 286 2.67 4.91 1.35
N THR A 287 2.77 5.29 0.09
CA THR A 287 3.31 6.59 -0.31
C THR A 287 2.27 7.69 -0.36
N GLY A 288 0.98 7.34 -0.38
CA GLY A 288 -0.14 8.27 -0.50
C GLY A 288 -1.16 8.13 0.64
N GLY A 289 -2.29 8.82 0.47
CA GLY A 289 -3.48 8.65 1.29
C GLY A 289 -4.29 7.43 0.87
N ALA A 290 -4.43 6.47 1.78
CA ALA A 290 -5.38 5.36 1.66
C ALA A 290 -6.17 5.28 2.96
N TYR A 291 -7.49 5.11 2.88
CA TYR A 291 -8.39 5.20 4.02
C TYR A 291 -9.28 3.97 4.08
N PHE A 292 -9.18 3.21 5.17
CA PHE A 292 -10.09 2.11 5.45
C PHE A 292 -11.42 2.66 5.94
N MET A 293 -12.49 2.20 5.32
CA MET A 293 -13.87 2.53 5.68
C MET A 293 -14.47 1.35 6.41
N GLN A 294 -15.26 1.62 7.45
CA GLN A 294 -15.85 0.59 8.31
C GLN A 294 -17.32 0.36 8.00
N ASP A 295 -17.83 -0.81 8.39
CA ASP A 295 -19.27 -1.07 8.44
C ASP A 295 -19.96 -0.25 9.54
N SER A 296 -21.29 -0.34 9.62
CA SER A 296 -22.11 0.36 10.64
C SER A 296 -21.82 -0.06 12.10
N TYR A 297 -21.08 -1.13 12.32
CA TYR A 297 -20.77 -1.66 13.65
C TYR A 297 -19.33 -1.31 14.09
N GLY A 298 -18.48 -0.88 13.14
CA GLY A 298 -17.06 -0.66 13.38
C GLY A 298 -16.26 -1.96 13.53
N GLU A 299 -16.85 -3.10 13.18
CA GLU A 299 -16.23 -4.42 13.39
C GLU A 299 -15.35 -4.83 12.21
N ARG A 300 -15.71 -4.41 10.99
CA ARG A 300 -15.01 -4.80 9.76
C ARG A 300 -14.73 -3.62 8.87
N PHE A 301 -13.69 -3.77 8.06
CA PHE A 301 -13.44 -2.88 6.92
C PHE A 301 -14.27 -3.35 5.72
N VAL A 302 -14.92 -2.41 5.05
CA VAL A 302 -15.79 -2.68 3.89
C VAL A 302 -15.18 -2.17 2.59
N SER A 303 -14.39 -1.11 2.65
CA SER A 303 -13.75 -0.52 1.48
C SER A 303 -12.48 0.26 1.84
N VAL A 304 -11.67 0.54 0.83
CA VAL A 304 -10.47 1.37 0.89
C VAL A 304 -10.63 2.52 -0.10
N PHE A 305 -10.60 3.74 0.40
CA PHE A 305 -10.65 4.96 -0.42
C PHE A 305 -9.25 5.55 -0.62
N LYS A 306 -8.87 5.83 -1.86
CA LYS A 306 -7.58 6.45 -2.23
C LYS A 306 -7.81 7.76 -2.99
N PRO A 307 -7.71 8.94 -2.32
CA PRO A 307 -7.87 10.23 -2.97
C PRO A 307 -6.74 10.58 -3.95
N ILE A 308 -7.12 11.10 -5.11
CA ILE A 308 -6.23 11.57 -6.19
C ILE A 308 -5.26 12.66 -5.69
N ASP A 309 -5.76 13.60 -4.90
CA ASP A 309 -4.97 14.73 -4.39
C ASP A 309 -4.04 14.36 -3.24
N GLU A 310 -4.16 13.13 -2.72
CA GLU A 310 -3.30 12.55 -1.68
C GLU A 310 -2.37 11.48 -2.21
N GLU A 311 -2.35 11.26 -3.54
CA GLU A 311 -1.40 10.38 -4.18
C GLU A 311 0.05 10.79 -3.88
N PRO A 312 1.02 9.89 -4.09
CA PRO A 312 2.42 10.22 -3.96
C PRO A 312 2.78 11.43 -4.82
N MET A 313 3.46 12.41 -4.23
CA MET A 313 3.86 13.67 -4.87
C MET A 313 2.68 14.59 -5.27
N ALA A 314 1.45 14.29 -4.83
CA ALA A 314 0.29 15.15 -5.00
C ALA A 314 0.25 16.27 -3.95
N VAL A 315 -0.56 17.30 -4.23
CA VAL A 315 -0.65 18.55 -3.45
C VAL A 315 -0.95 18.32 -1.96
N ASN A 316 -1.83 17.36 -1.66
CA ASN A 316 -2.27 17.05 -0.30
C ASN A 316 -1.70 15.72 0.19
N ASN A 317 -0.54 15.29 -0.32
CA ASN A 317 0.09 14.05 0.11
C ASN A 317 0.33 14.03 1.65
N PRO A 318 -0.23 13.06 2.39
CA PRO A 318 -0.14 13.02 3.85
C PRO A 318 1.23 12.54 4.37
N ARG A 319 2.14 12.10 3.49
CA ARG A 319 3.44 11.53 3.83
C ARG A 319 4.60 12.53 3.72
N GLY A 320 4.33 13.76 3.27
CA GLY A 320 5.35 14.79 3.11
C GLY A 320 6.34 14.49 1.98
N LEU A 321 5.92 13.69 0.98
CA LEU A 321 6.70 13.55 -0.25
C LEU A 321 6.74 14.88 -1.00
N PRO A 322 7.85 15.20 -1.69
CA PRO A 322 7.94 16.42 -2.48
C PRO A 322 6.92 16.42 -3.61
N LEU A 323 6.40 17.61 -3.94
CA LEU A 323 5.52 17.79 -5.08
C LEU A 323 6.23 17.45 -6.39
N SER A 324 5.49 16.86 -7.33
CA SER A 324 6.00 16.61 -8.67
C SER A 324 6.22 17.93 -9.42
N SER A 325 7.40 18.10 -10.02
CA SER A 325 7.75 19.30 -10.78
C SER A 325 7.29 19.26 -12.24
N ASP A 326 7.14 18.06 -12.80
CA ASP A 326 6.80 17.81 -14.22
C ASP A 326 5.51 16.98 -14.39
N GLY A 327 4.85 16.65 -13.27
CA GLY A 327 3.64 15.84 -13.23
C GLY A 327 3.90 14.33 -13.25
N GLU A 328 5.15 13.88 -13.33
CA GLU A 328 5.50 12.47 -13.23
C GLU A 328 5.35 11.96 -11.80
N GLY A 329 4.80 10.75 -11.64
CA GLY A 329 4.63 10.05 -10.37
C GLY A 329 5.85 9.21 -9.99
N LEU A 330 5.67 8.30 -9.02
CA LEU A 330 6.77 7.48 -8.50
C LEU A 330 7.40 6.50 -9.49
N LYS A 331 6.61 6.04 -10.47
CA LYS A 331 7.05 5.13 -11.53
C LYS A 331 7.10 5.87 -12.84
N LYS A 332 8.18 5.67 -13.61
CA LYS A 332 8.33 6.31 -14.93
C LYS A 332 7.14 5.99 -15.83
N GLY A 333 6.65 7.01 -16.53
CA GLY A 333 5.48 6.90 -17.40
C GLY A 333 4.14 6.87 -16.66
N THR A 334 4.09 7.16 -15.36
CA THR A 334 2.83 7.38 -14.62
C THR A 334 2.74 8.84 -14.19
N ARG A 335 1.51 9.40 -14.15
CA ARG A 335 1.29 10.79 -13.74
C ARG A 335 0.65 10.87 -12.37
N VAL A 336 1.01 11.91 -11.62
CA VAL A 336 0.40 12.21 -10.32
C VAL A 336 -1.08 12.55 -10.53
N GLY A 337 -1.95 11.93 -9.74
CA GLY A 337 -3.38 12.13 -9.78
C GLY A 337 -4.13 11.25 -10.79
N GLU A 338 -3.44 10.30 -11.41
CA GLU A 338 -4.06 9.33 -12.32
C GLU A 338 -4.19 7.92 -11.72
N GLY A 339 -3.62 7.68 -10.53
CA GLY A 339 -3.60 6.37 -9.90
C GLY A 339 -5.01 5.81 -9.65
N ALA A 340 -5.93 6.66 -9.18
CA ALA A 340 -7.33 6.25 -8.97
C ALA A 340 -8.02 5.76 -10.26
N PHE A 341 -7.74 6.36 -11.42
CA PHE A 341 -8.30 5.91 -12.71
C PHE A 341 -7.76 4.54 -13.08
N ARG A 342 -6.47 4.28 -12.84
CA ARG A 342 -5.79 3.02 -13.12
C ARG A 342 -6.31 1.88 -12.22
N GLU A 343 -6.63 2.16 -10.96
CA GLU A 343 -7.31 1.23 -10.05
C GLU A 343 -8.69 0.81 -10.57
N VAL A 344 -9.49 1.79 -11.02
CA VAL A 344 -10.82 1.52 -11.59
C VAL A 344 -10.69 0.77 -12.92
N ALA A 345 -9.72 1.14 -13.76
CA ALA A 345 -9.44 0.46 -15.03
C ALA A 345 -9.05 -1.00 -14.81
N ALA A 346 -8.22 -1.32 -13.81
CA ALA A 346 -7.85 -2.69 -13.49
C ALA A 346 -9.07 -3.57 -13.20
N TYR A 347 -10.06 -3.07 -12.45
CA TYR A 347 -11.30 -3.79 -12.19
C TYR A 347 -12.16 -3.97 -13.46
N ILE A 348 -12.29 -2.91 -14.28
CA ILE A 348 -13.08 -2.94 -15.52
C ILE A 348 -12.48 -3.94 -16.51
N LEU A 349 -11.16 -3.92 -16.66
CA LEU A 349 -10.42 -4.74 -17.61
C LEU A 349 -10.16 -6.17 -17.12
N ASP A 350 -10.37 -6.46 -15.84
CA ASP A 350 -10.38 -7.83 -15.32
C ASP A 350 -11.69 -8.53 -15.70
N HIS A 351 -11.76 -9.01 -16.94
CA HIS A 351 -12.92 -9.68 -17.50
C HIS A 351 -13.14 -11.08 -16.93
N PRO A 352 -14.38 -11.56 -16.77
CA PRO A 352 -14.65 -12.93 -16.34
C PRO A 352 -14.21 -13.97 -17.39
N GLU A 353 -13.99 -15.23 -16.98
CA GLU A 353 -13.72 -16.34 -17.92
C GLU A 353 -14.86 -16.54 -18.94
N SER A 354 -16.10 -16.18 -18.58
CA SER A 354 -17.30 -16.35 -19.41
C SER A 354 -17.40 -15.35 -20.56
N GLY A 355 -16.46 -14.42 -20.70
CA GLY A 355 -16.45 -13.39 -21.73
C GLY A 355 -16.18 -12.01 -21.14
N ARG A 356 -16.40 -10.97 -21.94
CA ARG A 356 -16.06 -9.62 -21.49
C ARG A 356 -16.94 -9.20 -20.31
N ARG A 357 -16.39 -8.34 -19.46
CA ARG A 357 -17.18 -7.66 -18.43
C ARG A 357 -18.24 -6.86 -19.17
N SER A 358 -19.45 -7.40 -19.21
CA SER A 358 -20.59 -6.75 -19.84
C SER A 358 -20.95 -5.50 -19.04
N LEU A 359 -21.68 -4.60 -19.69
CA LEU A 359 -22.38 -3.50 -19.02
C LEU A 359 -23.28 -3.98 -17.86
N PHE A 360 -23.62 -5.27 -17.85
CA PHE A 360 -24.55 -5.94 -16.95
C PHE A 360 -23.92 -7.25 -16.46
N GLY A 361 -23.38 -7.31 -15.24
CA GLY A 361 -22.91 -8.61 -14.71
C GLY A 361 -22.02 -8.54 -13.48
N GLY A 362 -22.35 -9.34 -12.47
CA GLY A 362 -21.58 -9.49 -11.22
C GLY A 362 -20.57 -10.62 -11.20
N SER A 363 -20.23 -11.20 -12.36
CA SER A 363 -19.26 -12.29 -12.44
C SER A 363 -17.87 -11.82 -11.99
N LYS A 364 -17.18 -12.69 -11.25
CA LYS A 364 -15.80 -12.45 -10.79
C LYS A 364 -14.88 -12.37 -12.02
N GLY A 365 -13.98 -11.38 -12.02
CA GLY A 365 -12.97 -11.25 -13.06
C GLY A 365 -11.96 -12.41 -13.03
N PHE A 366 -11.23 -12.58 -14.13
CA PHE A 366 -10.27 -13.66 -14.32
C PHE A 366 -9.19 -13.67 -13.24
N ALA A 367 -8.56 -12.52 -13.01
CA ALA A 367 -7.57 -12.29 -11.96
C ALA A 367 -8.18 -12.07 -10.58
N GLY A 368 -9.43 -11.62 -10.53
CA GLY A 368 -10.15 -11.40 -9.28
C GLY A 368 -9.82 -10.06 -8.63
N VAL A 369 -9.60 -9.02 -9.44
CA VAL A 369 -9.48 -7.64 -8.95
C VAL A 369 -10.76 -7.28 -8.19
N PRO A 370 -10.67 -6.80 -6.94
CA PRO A 370 -11.85 -6.45 -6.17
C PRO A 370 -12.68 -5.34 -6.84
N PRO A 371 -14.02 -5.33 -6.65
CA PRO A 371 -14.90 -4.26 -7.09
C PRO A 371 -14.32 -2.88 -6.74
N THR A 372 -14.10 -2.06 -7.76
CA THR A 372 -13.46 -0.75 -7.62
C THR A 372 -14.22 0.30 -8.42
N LEU A 373 -14.55 1.43 -7.79
CA LEU A 373 -15.32 2.50 -8.40
C LEU A 373 -14.72 3.87 -8.12
N MET A 374 -14.89 4.81 -9.06
CA MET A 374 -14.56 6.22 -8.82
C MET A 374 -15.65 6.88 -7.97
N ILE A 375 -15.26 7.53 -6.87
CA ILE A 375 -16.19 8.25 -6.00
C ILE A 375 -15.74 9.69 -5.77
N LYS A 376 -16.71 10.53 -5.42
CA LYS A 376 -16.50 11.83 -4.80
C LYS A 376 -16.88 11.73 -3.33
N CYS A 377 -15.97 12.06 -2.44
CA CYS A 377 -16.17 11.95 -1.00
C CYS A 377 -15.74 13.24 -0.28
N LEU A 378 -16.59 13.75 0.60
CA LEU A 378 -16.30 14.84 1.54
C LEU A 378 -16.31 14.23 2.93
N HIS A 379 -15.19 14.30 3.64
CA HIS A 379 -15.11 13.91 5.04
C HIS A 379 -13.93 14.64 5.69
N TYR A 380 -14.06 15.07 6.95
CA TYR A 380 -13.00 15.80 7.67
C TYR A 380 -11.80 14.92 8.03
N GLY A 381 -12.00 13.60 8.11
CA GLY A 381 -10.96 12.60 8.42
C GLY A 381 -9.89 12.42 7.33
N PHE A 382 -10.08 13.00 6.14
CA PHE A 382 -9.06 13.00 5.08
C PHE A 382 -8.02 14.12 5.28
N ASN A 383 -6.94 14.13 4.50
CA ASN A 383 -5.88 15.13 4.64
C ASN A 383 -6.25 16.44 3.92
N HIS A 384 -6.54 17.49 4.69
CA HIS A 384 -7.02 18.79 4.21
C HIS A 384 -6.17 19.95 4.75
N PRO A 385 -4.95 20.18 4.25
CA PRO A 385 -4.08 21.24 4.77
C PRO A 385 -4.66 22.65 4.59
N GLU A 386 -5.47 22.88 3.55
CA GLU A 386 -6.08 24.18 3.23
C GLU A 386 -7.60 24.26 3.53
N GLY A 387 -8.12 23.32 4.32
CA GLY A 387 -9.54 23.24 4.68
C GLY A 387 -10.30 22.13 3.96
N VAL A 388 -11.45 21.76 4.53
CA VAL A 388 -12.20 20.56 4.14
C VAL A 388 -12.83 20.74 2.75
N THR A 389 -12.42 19.91 1.79
CA THR A 389 -12.92 19.93 0.42
C THR A 389 -13.37 18.54 -0.05
N ASN A 390 -14.11 18.49 -1.15
CA ASN A 390 -14.46 17.21 -1.77
C ASN A 390 -13.21 16.59 -2.38
N LYS A 391 -12.97 15.32 -2.09
CA LYS A 391 -11.92 14.51 -2.68
C LYS A 391 -12.50 13.55 -3.71
N ILE A 392 -11.77 13.34 -4.79
CA ILE A 392 -12.09 12.36 -5.82
C ILE A 392 -11.06 11.24 -5.73
N GLY A 393 -11.48 10.00 -5.85
CA GLY A 393 -10.57 8.86 -5.70
C GLY A 393 -11.22 7.52 -5.98
N SER A 394 -10.42 6.46 -5.97
CA SER A 394 -10.91 5.09 -6.10
C SER A 394 -11.41 4.58 -4.77
N LEU A 395 -12.58 3.94 -4.78
CA LEU A 395 -13.14 3.17 -3.68
C LEU A 395 -13.10 1.70 -4.08
N GLN A 396 -12.21 0.93 -3.46
CA GLN A 396 -12.04 -0.50 -3.71
C GLN A 396 -12.62 -1.30 -2.56
N MET A 397 -13.30 -2.40 -2.86
CA MET A 397 -13.87 -3.30 -1.85
C MET A 397 -12.74 -3.88 -0.99
N PHE A 398 -12.90 -3.82 0.32
CA PHE A 398 -11.97 -4.46 1.23
C PHE A 398 -12.19 -5.98 1.18
N MET A 399 -11.09 -6.72 1.05
CA MET A 399 -11.13 -8.18 0.97
C MET A 399 -10.61 -8.76 2.28
N GLU A 400 -11.44 -9.56 2.96
CA GLU A 400 -10.97 -10.41 4.06
C GLU A 400 -9.86 -11.33 3.54
N ASN A 401 -8.72 -11.33 4.24
CA ASN A 401 -7.50 -11.98 3.79
C ASN A 401 -6.70 -12.53 4.98
N ASN A 402 -5.76 -13.43 4.69
CA ASN A 402 -4.86 -14.08 5.63
C ASN A 402 -3.42 -13.53 5.52
N GLY A 403 -3.27 -12.26 5.13
CA GLY A 403 -1.97 -11.63 4.86
C GLY A 403 -1.66 -11.49 3.37
N SER A 404 -0.43 -11.05 3.09
CA SER A 404 0.06 -10.84 1.73
C SER A 404 0.98 -11.97 1.28
N CYS A 405 1.26 -12.08 -0.01
CA CYS A 405 2.22 -13.06 -0.54
C CYS A 405 3.64 -12.89 0.01
N GLU A 406 3.99 -11.76 0.64
CA GLU A 406 5.31 -11.59 1.26
C GLU A 406 5.48 -12.43 2.53
N ASP A 407 4.37 -12.80 3.17
CA ASP A 407 4.33 -13.55 4.42
C ASP A 407 4.49 -15.06 4.17
N MET A 408 4.52 -15.50 2.91
CA MET A 408 4.60 -16.92 2.52
C MET A 408 5.70 -17.19 1.49
N GLY A 409 6.23 -18.41 1.50
CA GLY A 409 7.17 -18.87 0.48
C GLY A 409 6.47 -19.08 -0.86
N PRO A 410 7.01 -18.58 -1.99
CA PRO A 410 6.29 -18.57 -3.27
C PRO A 410 5.96 -19.96 -3.84
N GLY A 411 6.67 -21.00 -3.39
CA GLY A 411 6.38 -22.39 -3.79
C GLY A 411 5.02 -22.92 -3.34
N SER A 412 4.34 -22.28 -2.38
CA SER A 412 3.02 -22.72 -1.90
C SER A 412 1.85 -22.13 -2.71
N PHE A 413 2.11 -21.15 -3.58
CA PHE A 413 1.04 -20.48 -4.31
C PHE A 413 0.43 -21.38 -5.40
N PRO A 414 -0.91 -21.45 -5.53
CA PRO A 414 -1.53 -22.23 -6.57
C PRO A 414 -1.13 -21.75 -7.96
N LEU A 415 -0.74 -22.70 -8.83
CA LEU A 415 -0.29 -22.42 -10.20
C LEU A 415 -1.27 -21.53 -10.97
N LYS A 416 -2.56 -21.90 -10.95
CA LYS A 416 -3.61 -21.18 -11.68
C LYS A 416 -3.75 -19.73 -11.21
N GLU A 417 -3.56 -19.46 -9.92
CA GLU A 417 -3.71 -18.12 -9.36
C GLU A 417 -2.54 -17.20 -9.77
N VAL A 418 -1.31 -17.73 -9.82
CA VAL A 418 -0.16 -16.96 -10.34
C VAL A 418 -0.34 -16.65 -11.82
N HIS A 419 -0.82 -17.61 -12.62
CA HIS A 419 -1.09 -17.41 -14.05
C HIS A 419 -2.16 -16.35 -14.31
N LYS A 420 -3.20 -16.32 -13.48
CA LYS A 420 -4.24 -15.29 -13.58
C LYS A 420 -3.68 -13.87 -13.38
N ILE A 421 -2.84 -13.70 -12.37
CA ILE A 421 -2.19 -12.42 -12.07
C ILE A 421 -1.20 -12.04 -13.17
N SER A 422 -0.41 -12.99 -13.68
CA SER A 422 0.55 -12.71 -14.74
C SER A 422 -0.12 -12.22 -16.03
N VAL A 423 -1.27 -12.78 -16.39
CA VAL A 423 -2.07 -12.32 -17.54
C VAL A 423 -2.51 -10.87 -17.37
N LEU A 424 -3.05 -10.52 -16.19
CA LEU A 424 -3.50 -9.15 -15.91
C LEU A 424 -2.33 -8.16 -15.92
N ASP A 425 -1.23 -8.48 -15.22
CA ASP A 425 -0.10 -7.58 -15.06
C ASP A 425 0.69 -7.38 -16.35
N ILE A 426 0.88 -8.43 -17.16
CA ILE A 426 1.47 -8.32 -18.50
C ILE A 426 0.58 -7.42 -19.36
N ARG A 427 -0.72 -7.72 -19.45
CA ARG A 427 -1.66 -6.92 -20.26
C ARG A 427 -1.67 -5.46 -19.85
N MET A 428 -1.63 -5.15 -18.56
CA MET A 428 -1.64 -3.76 -18.10
C MET A 428 -0.23 -3.16 -17.94
N ALA A 429 0.84 -3.86 -18.29
CA ALA A 429 2.22 -3.39 -18.11
C ALA A 429 2.47 -2.82 -16.70
N ASN A 430 2.09 -3.58 -15.67
CA ASN A 430 2.14 -3.12 -14.29
C ASN A 430 3.59 -2.75 -13.86
N ALA A 431 3.79 -1.52 -13.40
CA ALA A 431 5.10 -1.01 -12.97
C ALA A 431 5.40 -1.24 -11.47
N ASP A 432 4.46 -1.83 -10.71
CA ASP A 432 4.60 -2.01 -9.27
C ASP A 432 4.01 -3.33 -8.74
N ARG A 433 4.08 -4.43 -9.51
CA ARG A 433 3.65 -5.73 -8.96
C ARG A 433 4.75 -6.34 -8.09
N HIS A 434 4.57 -6.19 -6.78
CA HIS A 434 5.27 -6.95 -5.76
C HIS A 434 4.31 -7.84 -4.94
N ALA A 435 4.85 -8.75 -4.14
CA ALA A 435 4.12 -9.75 -3.37
C ALA A 435 3.20 -9.11 -2.31
N GLY A 436 3.55 -7.92 -1.79
CA GLY A 436 2.71 -7.14 -0.89
C GLY A 436 1.42 -6.63 -1.54
N ASN A 437 1.41 -6.50 -2.88
CA ASN A 437 0.24 -6.11 -3.65
C ASN A 437 -0.62 -7.31 -4.09
N ILE A 438 -0.36 -8.49 -3.52
CA ILE A 438 -1.13 -9.71 -3.74
C ILE A 438 -1.54 -10.28 -2.39
N LEU A 439 -2.83 -10.25 -2.09
CA LEU A 439 -3.37 -10.80 -0.85
C LEU A 439 -3.65 -12.30 -0.97
N LEU A 440 -3.54 -13.00 0.15
CA LEU A 440 -3.91 -14.40 0.29
C LEU A 440 -5.32 -14.48 0.85
N GLY A 441 -6.24 -15.02 0.05
CA GLY A 441 -7.62 -15.28 0.46
C GLY A 441 -7.93 -16.77 0.52
N LYS A 442 -9.15 -17.06 0.96
CA LYS A 442 -9.77 -18.39 0.84
C LYS A 442 -11.04 -18.29 0.03
N ASP A 443 -11.25 -19.23 -0.89
CA ASP A 443 -12.54 -19.37 -1.57
C ASP A 443 -13.57 -20.10 -0.69
N GLN A 444 -14.76 -20.32 -1.23
CA GLN A 444 -15.87 -20.99 -0.53
C GLN A 444 -15.53 -22.44 -0.14
N ASP A 445 -14.58 -23.06 -0.84
CA ASP A 445 -14.11 -24.43 -0.59
C ASP A 445 -12.88 -24.46 0.34
N GLY A 446 -12.41 -23.30 0.83
CA GLY A 446 -11.22 -23.17 1.67
C GLY A 446 -9.90 -23.30 0.91
N GLN A 447 -9.93 -23.27 -0.42
CA GLN A 447 -8.73 -23.27 -1.25
C GLN A 447 -8.10 -21.87 -1.22
N THR A 448 -6.77 -21.83 -1.26
CA THR A 448 -6.03 -20.58 -1.33
C THR A 448 -6.32 -19.90 -2.67
N VAL A 449 -6.65 -18.62 -2.62
CA VAL A 449 -6.79 -17.76 -3.80
C VAL A 449 -5.87 -16.54 -3.66
N LEU A 450 -5.43 -16.00 -4.79
CA LEU A 450 -4.62 -14.78 -4.80
C LEU A 450 -5.49 -13.62 -5.26
N ILE A 451 -5.41 -12.50 -4.55
CA ILE A 451 -6.24 -11.32 -4.80
C ILE A 451 -5.29 -10.17 -5.14
N PRO A 452 -5.18 -9.77 -6.42
CA PRO A 452 -4.36 -8.64 -6.80
C PRO A 452 -5.03 -7.34 -6.36
N ILE A 453 -4.25 -6.47 -5.71
CA ILE A 453 -4.66 -5.12 -5.29
C ILE A 453 -3.63 -4.10 -5.77
N ASP A 454 -3.89 -2.82 -5.51
CA ASP A 454 -2.96 -1.71 -5.71
C ASP A 454 -2.44 -1.58 -7.16
N HIS A 455 -3.33 -1.23 -8.08
CA HIS A 455 -3.04 -1.10 -9.51
C HIS A 455 -2.76 0.36 -9.95
N GLY A 456 -2.50 1.27 -9.01
CA GLY A 456 -2.27 2.69 -9.30
C GLY A 456 -1.11 2.97 -10.27
N TYR A 457 -0.22 2.00 -10.50
CA TYR A 457 0.93 2.10 -11.41
C TYR A 457 0.85 1.17 -12.63
N CYS A 458 -0.34 0.74 -13.04
CA CYS A 458 -0.54 0.04 -14.30
C CYS A 458 -0.79 1.01 -15.47
N LEU A 459 -0.71 0.53 -16.71
CA LEU A 459 -0.92 1.26 -17.98
C LEU A 459 0.01 2.48 -18.20
N PRO A 460 1.31 2.42 -17.86
CA PRO A 460 2.20 3.56 -18.02
C PRO A 460 2.30 4.03 -19.48
N GLU A 461 2.75 5.26 -19.69
CA GLU A 461 3.04 5.87 -21.00
C GLU A 461 4.24 5.21 -21.70
N SER A 462 5.05 4.45 -20.97
CA SER A 462 6.19 3.70 -21.50
C SER A 462 6.44 2.41 -20.71
N PHE A 463 7.20 1.46 -21.28
CA PHE A 463 7.56 0.20 -20.63
C PHE A 463 8.77 0.30 -19.68
N GLU A 464 9.22 1.51 -19.34
CA GLU A 464 10.51 1.72 -18.69
C GLU A 464 10.63 1.00 -17.32
N ASP A 465 9.58 1.06 -16.49
CA ASP A 465 9.58 0.58 -15.11
C ASP A 465 8.67 -0.64 -14.86
N CYS A 466 8.30 -1.40 -15.90
CA CYS A 466 7.56 -2.66 -15.73
C CYS A 466 8.25 -3.59 -14.72
N THR A 467 7.52 -3.99 -13.68
CA THR A 467 8.10 -4.75 -12.55
C THR A 467 7.13 -5.84 -12.11
N PHE A 468 7.59 -7.10 -12.20
CA PHE A 468 6.81 -8.28 -11.86
C PHE A 468 7.57 -9.20 -10.90
N GLU A 469 7.19 -9.24 -9.62
CA GLU A 469 7.84 -10.13 -8.66
C GLU A 469 7.55 -11.62 -8.94
N TRP A 470 6.38 -11.93 -9.49
CA TRP A 470 5.99 -13.32 -9.79
C TRP A 470 6.88 -13.97 -10.86
N LEU A 471 7.72 -13.22 -11.59
CA LEU A 471 8.75 -13.78 -12.48
C LEU A 471 9.69 -14.75 -11.75
N TYR A 472 9.97 -14.47 -10.47
CA TYR A 472 10.88 -15.28 -9.67
C TYR A 472 10.19 -16.46 -8.98
N TRP A 473 8.90 -16.67 -9.25
CA TRP A 473 8.13 -17.76 -8.66
C TRP A 473 8.16 -19.00 -9.58
N PRO A 474 8.25 -20.23 -9.03
CA PRO A 474 8.30 -21.45 -9.82
C PRO A 474 7.14 -21.60 -10.83
N GLN A 475 5.97 -21.10 -10.47
CA GLN A 475 4.73 -21.14 -11.24
C GLN A 475 4.84 -20.36 -12.56
N ALA A 476 5.62 -19.28 -12.59
CA ALA A 476 5.81 -18.46 -13.80
C ALA A 476 6.59 -19.20 -14.90
N HIS A 477 7.35 -20.23 -14.55
CA HIS A 477 8.11 -21.05 -15.49
C HIS A 477 7.29 -22.20 -16.08
N GLN A 478 6.03 -22.35 -15.67
CA GLN A 478 5.11 -23.34 -16.21
C GLN A 478 4.27 -22.71 -17.35
N PRO A 479 3.98 -23.45 -18.43
CA PRO A 479 3.15 -22.95 -19.52
C PRO A 479 1.71 -22.71 -19.04
N TYR A 480 1.03 -21.74 -19.66
CA TYR A 480 -0.39 -21.51 -19.41
C TYR A 480 -1.24 -22.73 -19.80
N ASP A 481 -2.27 -23.02 -19.01
CA ASP A 481 -3.25 -24.05 -19.35
C ASP A 481 -4.15 -23.61 -20.52
N SER A 482 -4.84 -24.57 -21.16
CA SER A 482 -5.66 -24.28 -22.34
C SER A 482 -6.76 -23.25 -22.08
N LYS A 483 -7.37 -23.26 -20.89
CA LYS A 483 -8.41 -22.31 -20.51
C LYS A 483 -7.86 -20.88 -20.44
N THR A 484 -6.66 -20.73 -19.86
CA THR A 484 -5.96 -19.44 -19.78
C THR A 484 -5.55 -18.96 -21.16
N ILE A 485 -5.09 -19.85 -22.04
CA ILE A 485 -4.79 -19.52 -23.43
C ILE A 485 -6.03 -19.03 -24.18
N ASP A 486 -7.17 -19.70 -24.02
CA ASP A 486 -8.43 -19.30 -24.65
C ASP A 486 -8.92 -17.94 -24.13
N TYR A 487 -8.76 -17.69 -22.82
CA TYR A 487 -9.01 -16.37 -22.24
C TYR A 487 -8.11 -15.30 -22.87
N ILE A 488 -6.80 -15.53 -22.95
CA ILE A 488 -5.83 -14.59 -23.56
C ILE A 488 -6.19 -14.29 -25.01
N LYS A 489 -6.56 -15.30 -25.80
CA LYS A 489 -6.96 -15.12 -27.21
C LYS A 489 -8.18 -14.22 -27.37
N SER A 490 -9.10 -14.25 -26.40
CA SER A 490 -10.35 -13.46 -26.40
C SER A 490 -10.16 -11.97 -26.10
N LEU A 491 -8.99 -11.58 -25.56
CA LEU A 491 -8.68 -10.19 -25.20
C LEU A 491 -8.52 -9.31 -26.45
N ASP A 492 -9.06 -8.09 -26.39
CA ASP A 492 -9.04 -7.12 -27.48
C ASP A 492 -8.81 -5.70 -26.96
N ALA A 493 -7.66 -5.12 -27.28
CA ALA A 493 -7.24 -3.82 -26.76
C ALA A 493 -8.10 -2.65 -27.26
N GLU A 494 -8.68 -2.69 -28.47
CA GLU A 494 -9.52 -1.59 -28.97
C GLU A 494 -10.86 -1.56 -28.25
N GLU A 495 -11.43 -2.74 -28.02
CA GLU A 495 -12.68 -2.86 -27.28
C GLU A 495 -12.49 -2.51 -25.80
N ASP A 496 -11.32 -2.82 -25.23
CA ASP A 496 -10.92 -2.40 -23.88
C ASP A 496 -10.81 -0.88 -23.75
N ILE A 497 -10.15 -0.22 -24.71
CA ILE A 497 -10.02 1.24 -24.74
C ILE A 497 -11.40 1.90 -24.87
N ALA A 498 -12.26 1.36 -25.74
CA ALA A 498 -13.63 1.84 -25.88
C ALA A 498 -14.43 1.65 -24.59
N LEU A 499 -14.22 0.53 -23.88
CA LEU A 499 -14.87 0.25 -22.60
C LEU A 499 -14.41 1.24 -21.52
N LEU A 500 -13.12 1.51 -21.39
CA LEU A 500 -12.61 2.53 -20.44
C LEU A 500 -13.21 3.91 -20.72
N LYS A 501 -13.25 4.31 -22.00
CA LYS A 501 -13.87 5.56 -22.42
C LYS A 501 -15.36 5.60 -22.08
N PHE A 502 -16.07 4.49 -22.27
CA PHE A 502 -17.47 4.34 -21.90
C PHE A 502 -17.70 4.50 -20.39
N HIS A 503 -16.76 4.03 -19.57
CA HIS A 503 -16.74 4.20 -18.12
C HIS A 503 -16.21 5.56 -17.65
N GLY A 504 -15.84 6.44 -18.58
CA GLY A 504 -15.50 7.83 -18.29
C GLY A 504 -14.00 8.15 -18.19
N TRP A 505 -13.13 7.20 -18.52
CA TRP A 505 -11.70 7.46 -18.62
C TRP A 505 -11.25 7.43 -20.09
N ASP A 506 -11.01 8.62 -20.65
CA ASP A 506 -10.35 8.75 -21.95
C ASP A 506 -8.86 8.55 -21.75
N ILE A 507 -8.42 7.28 -21.85
CA ILE A 507 -7.05 6.88 -21.59
C ILE A 507 -6.06 7.68 -22.48
N PRO A 508 -4.93 8.19 -21.92
CA PRO A 508 -3.91 8.86 -22.71
C PRO A 508 -3.43 8.01 -23.88
N VAL A 509 -3.07 8.65 -25.00
CA VAL A 509 -2.71 7.97 -26.25
C VAL A 509 -1.53 7.01 -26.05
N GLU A 510 -0.54 7.45 -25.27
CA GLU A 510 0.66 6.71 -24.91
C GLU A 510 0.32 5.48 -24.05
N SER A 511 -0.55 5.64 -23.03
CA SER A 511 -1.05 4.52 -22.22
C SER A 511 -1.90 3.53 -23.03
N ALA A 512 -2.70 4.03 -23.97
CA ALA A 512 -3.47 3.20 -24.89
C ALA A 512 -2.55 2.39 -25.83
N ARG A 513 -1.47 3.00 -26.31
CA ARG A 513 -0.42 2.31 -27.07
C ARG A 513 0.25 1.22 -26.25
N THR A 514 0.60 1.49 -24.99
CA THR A 514 1.14 0.48 -24.07
C THR A 514 0.19 -0.71 -23.96
N LEU A 515 -1.11 -0.49 -23.74
CA LEU A 515 -2.12 -1.56 -23.66
C LEU A 515 -2.21 -2.40 -24.94
N ARG A 516 -2.14 -1.76 -26.11
CA ARG A 516 -2.17 -2.46 -27.41
C ARG A 516 -0.94 -3.36 -27.57
N ILE A 517 0.23 -2.81 -27.31
CA ILE A 517 1.51 -3.51 -27.49
C ILE A 517 1.65 -4.65 -26.47
N SER A 518 1.29 -4.44 -25.21
CA SER A 518 1.34 -5.47 -24.18
C SER A 518 0.34 -6.60 -24.43
N THR A 519 -0.88 -6.29 -24.89
CA THR A 519 -1.88 -7.28 -25.28
C THR A 519 -1.40 -8.10 -26.47
N MET A 520 -0.79 -7.43 -27.47
CA MET A 520 -0.18 -8.08 -28.63
C MET A 520 0.96 -9.03 -28.23
N LEU A 521 1.87 -8.56 -27.37
CA LEU A 521 2.97 -9.36 -26.84
C LEU A 521 2.48 -10.61 -26.12
N LEU A 522 1.47 -10.46 -25.25
CA LEU A 522 0.89 -11.58 -24.52
C LEU A 522 0.29 -12.62 -25.48
N LYS A 523 -0.51 -12.19 -26.47
CA LYS A 523 -1.13 -13.11 -27.45
C LYS A 523 -0.08 -13.82 -28.30
N LYS A 524 0.85 -13.08 -28.90
CA LYS A 524 1.91 -13.63 -29.76
C LYS A 524 2.88 -14.53 -29.01
N GLY A 525 3.19 -14.21 -27.75
CA GLY A 525 4.05 -15.03 -26.91
C GLY A 525 3.42 -16.38 -26.59
N VAL A 526 2.14 -16.37 -26.21
CA VAL A 526 1.39 -17.61 -25.92
C VAL A 526 1.19 -18.48 -27.14
N GLU A 527 0.96 -17.90 -28.32
CA GLU A 527 0.90 -18.63 -29.59
C GLU A 527 2.19 -19.41 -29.90
N ARG A 528 3.33 -18.93 -29.41
CA ARG A 528 4.65 -19.57 -29.53
C ARG A 528 5.00 -20.50 -28.35
N GLY A 529 4.05 -20.76 -27.45
CA GLY A 529 4.26 -21.60 -26.28
C GLY A 529 5.17 -20.99 -25.22
N LEU A 530 5.39 -19.67 -25.24
CA LEU A 530 6.20 -19.00 -24.23
C LEU A 530 5.51 -19.01 -22.87
N THR A 531 6.31 -19.18 -21.82
CA THR A 531 5.85 -19.17 -20.42
C THR A 531 5.56 -17.74 -19.93
N PRO A 532 4.78 -17.56 -18.84
CA PRO A 532 4.65 -16.26 -18.17
C PRO A 532 6.02 -15.61 -17.89
N PHE A 533 7.00 -16.41 -17.46
CA PHE A 533 8.36 -15.95 -17.21
C PHE A 533 9.01 -15.35 -18.46
N SER A 534 8.97 -16.07 -19.58
CA SER A 534 9.54 -15.62 -20.85
C SER A 534 8.89 -14.31 -21.32
N ILE A 535 7.55 -14.23 -21.27
CA ILE A 535 6.81 -13.05 -21.73
C ILE A 535 7.04 -11.85 -20.81
N GLY A 536 6.94 -12.04 -19.48
CA GLY A 536 7.16 -10.95 -18.54
C GLY A 536 8.62 -10.46 -18.53
N SER A 537 9.59 -11.34 -18.77
CA SER A 537 11.02 -10.96 -18.89
C SER A 537 11.29 -10.06 -20.09
N ILE A 538 10.51 -10.16 -21.17
CA ILE A 538 10.61 -9.25 -22.33
C ILE A 538 10.21 -7.81 -21.92
N MET A 539 9.29 -7.67 -20.96
CA MET A 539 8.81 -6.37 -20.50
C MET A 539 9.73 -5.72 -19.46
N CYS A 540 10.33 -6.53 -18.59
CA CYS A 540 11.19 -6.05 -17.52
C CYS A 540 12.62 -5.78 -17.99
N ARG A 541 13.24 -4.73 -17.46
CA ARG A 541 14.66 -4.43 -17.69
C ARG A 541 15.54 -5.30 -16.78
N GLU A 542 16.64 -5.83 -17.30
CA GLU A 542 17.65 -6.55 -16.50
C GLU A 542 18.42 -5.62 -15.55
N THR A 543 18.72 -4.40 -16.01
CA THR A 543 19.41 -3.35 -15.23
C THR A 543 18.83 -1.97 -15.58
N LEU A 544 19.18 -0.92 -14.83
CA LEU A 544 18.74 0.44 -15.19
C LEU A 544 19.32 0.96 -16.52
N LYS A 545 20.46 0.42 -16.95
CA LYS A 545 21.18 0.87 -18.15
C LYS A 545 20.82 0.07 -19.41
N LYS A 546 20.29 -1.14 -19.24
CA LYS A 546 19.86 -1.99 -20.35
C LYS A 546 18.36 -1.82 -20.53
N GLU A 547 17.95 -1.45 -21.73
CA GLU A 547 16.54 -1.40 -22.08
C GLU A 547 15.90 -2.79 -22.06
N SER A 548 14.58 -2.84 -21.88
CA SER A 548 13.85 -4.09 -21.95
C SER A 548 13.67 -4.45 -23.42
N ILE A 549 13.51 -5.74 -23.72
CA ILE A 549 13.33 -6.21 -25.10
C ILE A 549 12.09 -5.54 -25.73
N ILE A 550 11.01 -5.35 -24.95
CA ILE A 550 9.84 -4.60 -25.44
C ILE A 550 10.17 -3.13 -25.74
N GLY A 551 11.03 -2.50 -24.94
CA GLY A 551 11.51 -1.15 -25.18
C GLY A 551 12.31 -1.06 -26.48
N GLU A 552 13.22 -2.01 -26.70
CA GLU A 552 13.99 -2.11 -27.95
C GLU A 552 13.08 -2.32 -29.16
N ILE A 553 12.05 -3.17 -29.06
CA ILE A 553 11.06 -3.39 -30.12
C ILE A 553 10.33 -2.08 -30.46
N VAL A 554 9.89 -1.33 -29.44
CA VAL A 554 9.19 -0.05 -29.62
C VAL A 554 10.13 0.98 -30.25
N GLN A 555 11.38 1.07 -29.79
CA GLN A 555 12.37 1.99 -30.34
C GLN A 555 12.73 1.64 -31.80
N GLU A 556 12.94 0.36 -32.11
CA GLU A 556 13.20 -0.12 -33.48
C GLU A 556 12.05 0.24 -34.43
N ALA A 557 10.80 0.16 -33.95
CA ALA A 557 9.63 0.59 -34.71
C ALA A 557 9.57 2.12 -34.91
N GLN A 558 9.93 2.90 -33.88
CA GLN A 558 9.99 4.36 -33.97
C GLN A 558 11.06 4.80 -34.99
N ASP A 559 12.24 4.18 -34.96
CA ASP A 559 13.34 4.47 -35.88
C ASP A 559 13.01 4.05 -37.32
N SER A 560 12.16 3.05 -37.49
CA SER A 560 11.72 2.53 -38.79
C SER A 560 10.53 3.28 -39.39
N THR A 561 9.88 4.18 -38.64
CA THR A 561 8.68 4.90 -39.08
C THR A 561 8.92 6.41 -39.18
N LEU A 562 8.22 7.08 -40.10
CA LEU A 562 8.31 8.53 -40.22
C LEU A 562 7.49 9.22 -39.10
N PRO A 563 7.85 10.44 -38.65
CA PRO A 563 7.13 11.14 -37.57
C PRO A 563 5.63 11.39 -37.82
N VAL A 564 5.17 11.32 -39.07
CA VAL A 564 3.76 11.55 -39.47
C VAL A 564 3.02 10.23 -39.74
N THR A 565 3.60 9.11 -39.32
CA THR A 565 3.02 7.78 -39.54
C THR A 565 1.75 7.60 -38.68
N SER A 566 0.71 7.02 -39.27
CA SER A 566 -0.51 6.68 -38.52
C SER A 566 -0.22 5.64 -37.43
N GLU A 567 -0.92 5.72 -36.30
CA GLU A 567 -0.80 4.76 -35.19
C GLU A 567 -0.97 3.29 -35.65
N ALA A 568 -1.88 3.03 -36.60
CA ALA A 568 -2.08 1.68 -37.14
C ALA A 568 -0.83 1.11 -37.81
N LEU A 569 -0.18 1.90 -38.69
CA LEU A 569 1.07 1.49 -39.36
C LEU A 569 2.24 1.36 -38.39
N PHE A 570 2.30 2.21 -37.35
CA PHE A 570 3.27 2.07 -36.28
C PHE A 570 3.10 0.74 -35.54
N LEU A 571 1.87 0.38 -35.15
CA LEU A 571 1.58 -0.88 -34.46
C LEU A 571 1.79 -2.12 -35.36
N GLU A 572 1.55 -2.01 -36.66
CA GLU A 572 1.90 -3.05 -37.63
C GLU A 572 3.43 -3.28 -37.69
N THR A 573 4.19 -2.19 -37.68
CA THR A 573 5.66 -2.25 -37.63
C THR A 573 6.14 -2.90 -36.33
N VAL A 574 5.58 -2.50 -35.18
CA VAL A 574 5.83 -3.14 -33.88
C VAL A 574 5.50 -4.64 -33.94
N SER A 575 4.36 -5.02 -34.52
CA SER A 575 3.97 -6.43 -34.67
C SER A 575 5.01 -7.24 -35.43
N HIS A 576 5.51 -6.73 -36.56
CA HIS A 576 6.50 -7.43 -37.38
C HIS A 576 7.85 -7.59 -36.67
N ILE A 577 8.34 -6.54 -36.02
CA ILE A 577 9.58 -6.60 -35.24
C ILE A 577 9.42 -7.56 -34.07
N MET A 578 8.27 -7.50 -33.40
CA MET A 578 7.94 -8.40 -32.29
C MET A 578 7.90 -9.86 -32.74
N ASP A 579 7.30 -10.19 -33.88
CA ASP A 579 7.30 -11.55 -34.42
C ASP A 579 8.73 -12.09 -34.58
N ARG A 580 9.62 -11.31 -35.21
CA ARG A 580 11.04 -11.68 -35.37
C ARG A 580 11.72 -11.95 -34.02
N ARG A 581 11.58 -11.04 -33.04
CA ARG A 581 12.21 -11.20 -31.72
C ARG A 581 11.64 -12.39 -30.95
N LEU A 582 10.34 -12.65 -31.05
CA LEU A 582 9.71 -13.77 -30.38
C LEU A 582 10.08 -15.11 -31.01
N ASP A 583 10.27 -15.18 -32.33
CA ASP A 583 10.77 -16.37 -33.02
C ASP A 583 12.19 -16.71 -32.55
N GLU A 584 13.08 -15.72 -32.48
CA GLU A 584 14.45 -15.87 -31.95
C GLU A 584 14.44 -16.43 -30.50
N ILE A 585 13.53 -15.93 -29.64
CA ILE A 585 13.40 -16.40 -28.26
C ILE A 585 12.80 -17.81 -28.19
N ALA A 586 11.84 -18.13 -29.04
CA ALA A 586 11.21 -19.45 -29.06
C ALA A 586 12.21 -20.53 -29.51
N GLU A 587 13.05 -20.23 -30.50
CA GLU A 587 14.12 -21.13 -30.99
C GLU A 587 15.17 -21.42 -29.91
N LEU A 588 15.50 -20.45 -29.05
CA LEU A 588 16.45 -20.62 -27.94
C LEU A 588 15.92 -21.48 -26.78
N ASN A 589 14.59 -21.63 -26.69
CA ASN A 589 13.92 -22.41 -25.64
C ASN A 589 13.51 -23.83 -26.10
N CYS A 590 13.70 -24.15 -27.39
CA CYS A 590 13.56 -25.50 -27.94
C CYS A 590 14.89 -26.25 -27.86
#